data_AF-A0A9W6LZ01-F1
#
_entry.id   AF-A0A9W6LZ01-F1
#
_cell.length_a   1.000
_cell.length_b   1.000
_cell.length_c   1.000
_cell.angle_alpha   90.00
_cell.angle_beta   90.00
_cell.angle_gamma   90.00
#
_symmetry.space_group_name_H-M   'P 1'
#
loop_
_entity.id
_entity.type
_entity.pdbx_description
1 polymer ?
#
loop_
_entity_poly.entity_id
_entity_poly.type
_entity_poly.pdbx_seq_one_letter_code
_entity_poly.pdbx_strand_id
1 'polypeptide(L)'
;MSLYESMSKLVGGEWTVDTRSWFWCALPNGSDGAQFMFLATRSGVPLQDSPQHLAEQAQKLWAQRGIEAGIDLDEQLDPSRRILSSPAWLTGTDRDGRLLHFIVGDNYAIFGGDSRCVEGEPNDQML
;
A
#
# COMPACT_ATOMS: atom_id res chain seq x y z
N MET A 1 -9.74 -13.62 -0.18
CA MET A 1 -9.03 -12.77 0.80
C MET A 1 -8.24 -11.71 0.06
N SER A 2 -8.50 -10.45 0.33
CA SER A 2 -7.82 -9.30 -0.28
C SER A 2 -6.35 -9.22 0.17
N LEU A 3 -5.55 -8.34 -0.49
CA LEU A 3 -4.19 -8.05 -0.05
C LEU A 3 -4.19 -7.43 1.35
N TYR A 4 -5.06 -6.45 1.59
CA TYR A 4 -5.26 -5.83 2.90
C TYR A 4 -5.52 -6.88 3.99
N GLU A 5 -6.52 -7.75 3.80
CA GLU A 5 -6.85 -8.80 4.78
C GLU A 5 -5.65 -9.74 5.04
N SER A 6 -4.83 -9.99 4.03
CA SER A 6 -3.62 -10.81 4.18
C SER A 6 -2.55 -10.10 5.00
N MET A 7 -2.34 -8.79 4.77
CA MET A 7 -1.38 -7.99 5.53
C MET A 7 -1.86 -7.79 6.96
N SER A 8 -3.15 -7.50 7.17
CA SER A 8 -3.74 -7.36 8.49
C SER A 8 -3.64 -8.65 9.29
N LYS A 9 -3.87 -9.81 8.66
CA LYS A 9 -3.68 -11.11 9.31
C LYS A 9 -2.22 -11.42 9.63
N LEU A 10 -1.30 -11.06 8.73
CA LEU A 10 0.14 -11.26 8.91
C LEU A 10 0.67 -10.45 10.11
N VAL A 11 0.27 -9.19 10.22
CA VAL A 11 0.71 -8.28 11.28
C VAL A 11 -0.07 -8.49 12.58
N GLY A 12 -1.35 -8.84 12.46
CA GLY A 12 -2.29 -8.90 13.57
C GLY A 12 -2.62 -7.54 14.17
N GLY A 13 -3.44 -7.56 15.22
CA GLY A 13 -3.93 -6.36 15.91
C GLY A 13 -5.07 -5.66 15.17
N GLU A 14 -5.50 -4.54 15.75
CA GLU A 14 -6.57 -3.71 15.20
C GLU A 14 -6.03 -2.75 14.13
N TRP A 15 -6.79 -2.60 13.05
CA TRP A 15 -6.46 -1.74 11.93
C TRP A 15 -7.53 -0.66 11.77
N THR A 16 -7.10 0.57 11.52
CA THR A 16 -7.95 1.70 11.16
C THR A 16 -7.88 1.90 9.66
N VAL A 17 -9.02 2.01 9.00
CA VAL A 17 -9.07 2.45 7.59
C VAL A 17 -9.11 3.97 7.58
N ASP A 18 -7.99 4.58 7.20
CA ASP A 18 -7.81 6.03 7.18
C ASP A 18 -8.33 6.66 5.89
N THR A 19 -8.27 5.92 4.78
CA THR A 19 -8.74 6.39 3.47
C THR A 19 -9.35 5.24 2.68
N ARG A 20 -10.51 5.52 2.09
CA ARG A 20 -11.25 4.66 1.18
C ARG A 20 -12.10 5.61 0.34
N SER A 21 -11.53 6.12 -0.75
CA SER A 21 -12.15 7.22 -1.52
C SER A 21 -11.70 7.22 -2.98
N TRP A 22 -12.51 7.83 -3.84
CA TRP A 22 -12.12 8.09 -5.23
C TRP A 22 -11.50 9.49 -5.34
N PHE A 23 -10.45 9.60 -6.15
CA PHE A 23 -9.74 10.84 -6.41
C PHE A 23 -9.57 11.05 -7.92
N TRP A 24 -9.47 12.31 -8.32
CA TRP A 24 -9.15 12.68 -9.70
C TRP A 24 -7.70 12.27 -10.03
N CYS A 25 -7.49 11.83 -11.25
CA CYS A 25 -6.18 11.56 -11.83
C CYS A 25 -6.15 12.02 -13.30
N ALA A 26 -4.95 12.17 -13.86
CA ALA A 26 -4.78 12.52 -15.27
C ALA A 26 -4.33 11.29 -16.06
N LEU A 27 -5.06 10.97 -17.14
CA LEU A 27 -4.67 9.91 -18.07
C LEU A 27 -3.50 10.38 -18.97
N PRO A 28 -2.74 9.46 -19.58
CA PRO A 28 -1.59 9.82 -20.44
C PRO A 28 -1.93 10.68 -21.66
N ASN A 29 -3.19 10.67 -22.11
CA ASN A 29 -3.72 11.50 -23.19
C ASN A 29 -4.14 12.92 -22.71
N GLY A 30 -4.00 13.22 -21.42
CA GLY A 30 -4.35 14.50 -20.81
C GLY A 30 -5.83 14.65 -20.45
N SER A 31 -6.67 13.61 -20.60
CA SER A 31 -8.06 13.65 -20.13
C SER A 31 -8.14 13.33 -18.63
N ASP A 32 -9.21 13.81 -17.99
CA ASP A 32 -9.49 13.49 -16.61
C ASP A 32 -9.86 12.01 -16.45
N GLY A 33 -9.52 11.47 -15.28
CA GLY A 33 -9.86 10.13 -14.86
C GLY A 33 -10.09 10.06 -13.35
N ALA A 34 -10.43 8.86 -12.90
CA ALA A 34 -10.61 8.53 -11.49
C ALA A 34 -9.67 7.41 -11.07
N GLN A 35 -9.12 7.52 -9.86
CA GLN A 35 -8.38 6.45 -9.19
C GLN A 35 -8.95 6.25 -7.79
N PHE A 36 -8.93 5.00 -7.32
CA PHE A 36 -9.34 4.65 -5.99
C PHE A 36 -8.12 4.57 -5.08
N MET A 37 -8.15 5.31 -3.97
CA MET A 37 -7.10 5.28 -2.95
C MET A 37 -7.58 4.54 -1.71
N PHE A 38 -6.73 3.65 -1.22
CA PHE A 38 -6.93 2.94 0.03
C PHE A 38 -5.73 3.14 0.96
N LEU A 39 -5.99 3.44 2.23
CA LEU A 39 -4.98 3.51 3.27
C LEU A 39 -5.56 2.95 4.56
N ALA A 40 -4.81 2.04 5.17
CA ALA A 40 -5.10 1.55 6.51
C ALA A 40 -3.83 1.49 7.34
N THR A 41 -3.97 1.80 8.63
CA THR A 41 -2.87 1.84 9.58
C THR A 41 -3.16 0.96 10.79
N ARG A 42 -2.10 0.37 11.34
CA ARG A 42 -2.11 -0.31 12.64
C ARG A 42 -0.94 0.24 13.44
N SER A 43 -1.18 0.71 14.66
CA SER A 43 -0.16 1.36 15.48
C SER A 43 -0.43 1.20 16.98
N GLY A 44 0.50 1.65 17.82
CA GLY A 44 0.28 1.80 19.27
C GLY A 44 0.70 0.62 20.15
N VAL A 45 1.07 -0.52 19.57
CA VAL A 45 1.62 -1.69 20.29
C VAL A 45 2.78 -2.30 19.51
N PRO A 46 3.79 -2.92 20.13
CA PRO A 46 4.87 -3.59 19.40
C PRO A 46 4.35 -4.63 18.40
N LEU A 47 5.05 -4.83 17.30
CA LEU A 47 4.79 -5.93 16.39
C LEU A 47 5.31 -7.24 16.99
N GLN A 48 4.68 -8.37 16.64
CA GLN A 48 5.08 -9.69 17.13
C GLN A 48 6.35 -10.21 16.46
N ASP A 49 6.81 -9.56 15.40
CA ASP A 49 7.95 -9.95 14.60
C ASP A 49 8.69 -8.70 14.08
N SER A 50 9.90 -8.90 13.60
CA SER A 50 10.74 -7.82 13.06
C SER A 50 10.15 -7.22 11.79
N PRO A 51 10.35 -5.90 11.54
CA PRO A 51 9.92 -5.27 10.29
C PRO A 51 10.47 -5.95 9.03
N GLN A 52 11.72 -6.43 9.08
CA GLN A 52 12.34 -7.17 7.98
C GLN A 52 11.58 -8.46 7.67
N HIS A 53 11.35 -9.30 8.68
CA HIS A 53 10.71 -10.58 8.45
C HIS A 53 9.25 -10.41 8.00
N LEU A 54 8.53 -9.44 8.55
CA LEU A 54 7.16 -9.11 8.09
C LEU A 54 7.14 -8.65 6.64
N ALA A 55 8.08 -7.79 6.22
CA ALA A 55 8.19 -7.36 4.83
C ALA A 55 8.49 -8.54 3.88
N GLU A 56 9.37 -9.46 4.26
CA GLU A 56 9.69 -10.66 3.47
C GLU A 56 8.50 -11.63 3.35
N GLN A 57 7.74 -11.83 4.43
CA GLN A 57 6.52 -12.66 4.40
C GLN A 57 5.43 -11.99 3.54
N ALA A 58 5.28 -10.67 3.65
CA ALA A 58 4.37 -9.90 2.81
C ALA A 58 4.76 -10.01 1.33
N GLN A 59 6.06 -9.91 1.00
CA GLN A 59 6.56 -10.04 -0.37
C GLN A 59 6.21 -11.41 -0.96
N LYS A 60 6.37 -12.50 -0.20
CA LYS A 60 5.96 -13.85 -0.63
C LYS A 60 4.45 -13.93 -0.91
N LEU A 61 3.63 -13.32 -0.06
CA LEU A 61 2.17 -13.28 -0.23
C LEU A 61 1.75 -12.44 -1.46
N TRP A 62 2.50 -11.39 -1.80
CA TRP A 62 2.26 -10.58 -3.00
C TRP A 62 2.69 -11.34 -4.27
N ALA A 63 3.84 -12.01 -4.23
CA ALA A 63 4.33 -12.82 -5.34
C ALA A 63 3.38 -13.98 -5.70
N GLN A 64 2.76 -14.62 -4.70
CA GLN A 64 1.70 -15.63 -4.91
C GLN A 64 0.47 -15.10 -5.68
N ARG A 65 0.31 -13.78 -5.75
CA ARG A 65 -0.76 -13.09 -6.49
C ARG A 65 -0.25 -12.46 -7.79
N GLY A 66 0.97 -12.78 -8.21
CA GLY A 66 1.58 -12.22 -9.42
C GLY A 66 2.00 -10.76 -9.28
N ILE A 67 2.16 -10.25 -8.07
CA ILE A 67 2.64 -8.88 -7.83
C ILE A 67 4.12 -8.94 -7.49
N GLU A 68 4.94 -8.46 -8.41
CA GLU A 68 6.37 -8.25 -8.17
C GLU A 68 6.56 -6.94 -7.39
N ALA A 69 7.24 -7.05 -6.24
CA ALA A 69 7.46 -5.93 -5.33
C ALA A 69 8.87 -6.01 -4.73
N GLY A 70 9.51 -4.85 -4.58
CA GLY A 70 10.81 -4.71 -3.94
C GLY A 70 10.66 -4.39 -2.45
N ILE A 71 11.64 -4.78 -1.64
CA ILE A 71 11.75 -4.35 -0.25
C ILE A 71 12.87 -3.34 -0.16
N ASP A 72 12.53 -2.13 0.25
CA ASP A 72 13.47 -1.05 0.53
C ASP A 72 13.58 -0.82 2.04
N LEU A 73 14.75 -0.36 2.46
CA LEU A 73 14.98 0.18 3.80
C LEU A 73 14.99 1.71 3.70
N ASP A 74 14.08 2.35 4.42
CA ASP A 74 14.04 3.81 4.56
C ASP A 74 14.56 4.22 5.94
N GLU A 75 15.75 4.81 5.95
CA GLU A 75 16.44 5.37 7.12
C GLU A 75 16.37 6.90 7.16
N GLN A 76 15.63 7.54 6.24
CA GLN A 76 15.55 9.00 6.18
C GLN A 76 14.66 9.59 7.29
N LEU A 77 13.77 8.78 7.86
CA LEU A 77 12.90 9.13 8.98
C LEU A 77 13.13 8.17 10.16
N ASP A 78 12.97 8.69 11.38
CA ASP A 78 13.02 7.93 12.63
C ASP A 78 11.61 7.62 13.14
N PRO A 79 11.26 6.36 13.48
CA PRO A 79 12.08 5.15 13.33
C PRO A 79 12.20 4.67 11.89
N SER A 80 13.34 4.05 11.59
CA SER A 80 13.59 3.39 10.29
C SER A 80 12.51 2.35 10.00
N ARG A 81 12.24 2.13 8.72
CA ARG A 81 11.12 1.29 8.27
C ARG A 81 11.46 0.46 7.05
N ARG A 82 10.78 -0.66 6.91
CA ARG A 82 10.82 -1.49 5.70
C ARG A 82 9.62 -1.17 4.83
N ILE A 83 9.86 -1.06 3.54
CA ILE A 83 8.86 -0.66 2.57
C ILE A 83 8.83 -1.73 1.49
N LEU A 84 7.75 -2.50 1.46
CA LEU A 84 7.43 -3.37 0.33
C LEU A 84 6.58 -2.57 -0.64
N SER A 85 7.00 -2.41 -1.89
CA SER A 85 6.24 -1.59 -2.86
C SER A 85 6.26 -2.16 -4.27
N SER A 86 5.18 -1.86 -5.01
CA SER A 86 5.04 -2.11 -6.44
C SER A 86 4.32 -0.91 -7.06
N PRO A 87 5.01 -0.04 -7.82
CA PRO A 87 6.43 -0.10 -8.20
C PRO A 87 7.43 0.11 -7.04
N ALA A 88 8.73 0.01 -7.34
CA ALA A 88 9.80 0.24 -6.37
C ALA A 88 9.69 1.60 -5.66
N TRP A 89 10.14 1.67 -4.41
CA TRP A 89 9.94 2.85 -3.57
C TRP A 89 10.57 4.11 -4.20
N LEU A 90 9.87 5.25 -4.08
CA LEU A 90 10.28 6.55 -4.65
C LEU A 90 10.50 6.57 -6.17
N THR A 91 9.93 5.61 -6.91
CA THR A 91 9.92 5.63 -8.39
C THR A 91 8.61 6.16 -8.99
N GLY A 92 7.65 6.52 -8.14
CA GLY A 92 6.32 6.98 -8.53
C GLY A 92 5.31 5.84 -8.65
N THR A 93 4.35 6.01 -9.55
CA THR A 93 3.32 5.01 -9.90
C THR A 93 3.73 4.23 -11.14
N ASP A 94 3.08 3.10 -11.42
CA ASP A 94 3.22 2.48 -12.73
C ASP A 94 2.61 3.38 -13.83
N ARG A 95 2.84 3.04 -15.11
CA ARG A 95 2.36 3.85 -16.25
C ARG A 95 0.85 4.13 -16.20
N ASP A 96 0.09 3.24 -15.58
CA ASP A 96 -1.37 3.34 -15.46
C ASP A 96 -1.80 4.02 -14.15
N GLY A 97 -0.88 4.57 -13.37
CA GLY A 97 -1.16 5.31 -12.14
C GLY A 97 -1.29 4.45 -10.88
N ARG A 98 -1.11 3.13 -10.98
CA ARG A 98 -1.25 2.24 -9.82
C ARG A 98 0.01 2.23 -8.96
N LEU A 99 -0.21 2.17 -7.65
CA LEU A 99 0.81 1.98 -6.63
C LEU A 99 0.26 1.06 -5.55
N LEU A 100 1.08 0.15 -5.03
CA LEU A 100 0.80 -0.57 -3.80
C LEU A 100 2.01 -0.45 -2.89
N HIS A 101 1.77 -0.27 -1.60
CA HIS A 101 2.81 -0.29 -0.59
C HIS A 101 2.36 -0.96 0.71
N PHE A 102 3.32 -1.56 1.38
CA PHE A 102 3.21 -2.07 2.73
C PHE A 102 4.43 -1.62 3.52
N ILE A 103 4.22 -0.76 4.50
CA ILE A 103 5.27 -0.14 5.30
C ILE A 103 5.22 -0.72 6.71
N VAL A 104 6.36 -1.11 7.25
CA VAL A 104 6.47 -1.73 8.57
C VAL A 104 7.59 -1.10 9.36
N GLY A 105 7.29 -0.68 10.59
CA GLY A 105 8.26 -0.31 11.62
C GLY A 105 8.03 -1.13 12.90
N ASP A 106 8.72 -0.81 13.99
CA ASP A 106 8.75 -1.68 15.18
C ASP A 106 7.40 -1.81 15.90
N ASN A 107 6.55 -0.78 15.83
CA ASN A 107 5.25 -0.73 16.50
C ASN A 107 4.09 -0.30 15.59
N TYR A 108 4.33 -0.24 14.28
CA TYR A 108 3.32 0.18 13.32
C TYR A 108 3.44 -0.55 11.98
N ALA A 109 2.31 -0.67 11.29
CA ALA A 109 2.24 -1.11 9.91
C ALA A 109 1.23 -0.26 9.14
N ILE A 110 1.49 -0.07 7.86
CA ILE A 110 0.64 0.70 6.94
C ILE A 110 0.47 -0.13 5.68
N PHE A 111 -0.76 -0.29 5.23
CA PHE A 111 -1.07 -0.86 3.93
C PHE A 111 -1.87 0.15 3.13
N GLY A 112 -1.45 0.40 1.90
CA GLY A 112 -2.16 1.33 1.05
C GLY A 112 -1.74 1.27 -0.39
N GLY A 113 -2.38 2.12 -1.17
CA GLY A 113 -2.11 2.23 -2.59
C GLY A 113 -3.22 2.92 -3.36
N ASP A 114 -2.91 3.11 -4.62
CA ASP A 114 -3.77 3.70 -5.63
C ASP A 114 -4.09 2.65 -6.69
N SER A 115 -5.34 2.59 -7.12
CA SER A 115 -5.72 1.83 -8.30
C SER A 115 -5.12 2.47 -9.56
N ARG A 116 -5.26 1.77 -10.69
CA ARG A 116 -5.04 2.42 -11.99
C ARG A 116 -5.99 3.60 -12.14
N CYS A 117 -5.50 4.64 -12.81
CA CYS A 117 -6.31 5.73 -13.31
C CYS A 117 -7.18 5.19 -14.46
N VAL A 118 -8.50 5.37 -14.34
CA VAL A 118 -9.47 4.95 -15.36
C VAL A 118 -10.28 6.14 -15.84
N GLU A 119 -10.78 6.07 -17.07
CA GLU A 119 -11.62 7.13 -17.63
C GLU A 119 -12.92 7.27 -16.82
N GLY A 120 -13.28 8.53 -16.53
CA GLY A 120 -14.49 8.87 -15.78
C GLY A 120 -14.23 9.84 -14.63
N GLU A 121 -15.28 10.15 -13.89
CA GLU A 121 -15.24 11.05 -12.74
C GLU A 121 -15.22 10.25 -11.43
N PRO A 122 -14.51 10.73 -10.39
CA PRO A 122 -14.58 10.16 -9.05
C PRO A 122 -16.02 10.11 -8.55
N ASN A 123 -16.47 8.93 -8.14
CA ASN A 123 -17.79 8.75 -7.56
C ASN A 123 -17.70 8.08 -6.18
N ASP A 124 -17.71 8.90 -5.13
CA ASP A 124 -17.69 8.43 -3.74
C ASP A 124 -18.96 7.67 -3.32
N GLN A 125 -20.03 7.66 -4.13
CA GLN A 125 -21.24 6.87 -3.85
C GLN A 125 -21.08 5.38 -4.19
N MET A 126 -19.97 4.97 -4.80
CA MET A 126 -19.70 3.57 -5.15
C MET A 126 -18.95 2.78 -4.07
N LEU A 127 -18.80 3.36 -2.87
CA LEU A 127 -18.05 2.78 -1.74
C LEU A 127 -18.97 2.24 -0.65
#